data_AF-A0AAF0V7K8-F1
#
_entry.id   AF-A0AAF0V7K8-F1
#
_cell.length_a   1.000
_cell.length_b   1.000
_cell.length_c   1.000
_cell.angle_alpha   90.00
_cell.angle_beta   90.00
_cell.angle_gamma   90.00
#
_symmetry.space_group_name_H-M   'P 1'
#
loop_
_entity.id
_entity.type
_entity.pdbx_description
1 polymer ?
#
loop_
_entity_poly.entity_id
_entity_poly.type
_entity_poly.pdbx_seq_one_letter_code
_entity_poly.pdbx_strand_id
1 'polypeptide(L)' 'MTLPVEGEGFIVCCDASGVGLGCVLMQHGRVISYAFRQ' A
#
# COMPACT_ATOMS: atom_id res chain seq x y z
N MET A 1 -9.42 -9.70 0.52
CA MET A 1 -8.30 -9.37 1.42
C MET A 1 -7.21 -10.40 1.17
N THR A 2 -6.01 -9.96 0.80
CA THR A 2 -4.87 -10.84 0.56
C THR A 2 -4.05 -10.92 1.85
N LEU A 3 -3.80 -12.13 2.33
CA LEU A 3 -2.94 -12.34 3.49
C LEU A 3 -1.49 -12.02 3.10
N PRO A 4 -0.73 -11.30 3.94
CA PRO A 4 0.69 -11.11 3.70
C PRO A 4 1.43 -12.44 3.80
N VAL A 5 2.39 -12.65 2.91
CA VAL A 5 3.33 -13.76 2.96
C VAL A 5 4.49 -13.36 3.88
N GLU A 6 4.72 -14.18 4.91
CA GLU A 6 5.85 -13.98 5.83
C GLU A 6 7.18 -14.20 5.10
N GLY A 7 8.20 -13.41 5.48
CA GLY A 7 9.55 -13.48 4.91
C GLY A 7 9.73 -12.75 3.58
N GLU A 8 8.66 -12.19 3.01
CA GLU A 8 8.69 -11.51 1.72
C GLU A 8 8.56 -9.98 1.87
N GLY A 9 9.23 -9.26 0.98
CA GLY A 9 9.22 -7.79 0.97
C GLY A 9 7.87 -7.19 0.55
N PHE A 10 7.62 -5.96 0.96
CA PHE A 10 6.46 -5.17 0.54
C PHE A 10 6.88 -4.00 -0.34
N ILE A 11 5.96 -3.56 -1.20
CA ILE A 11 6.08 -2.33 -1.97
C ILE A 11 5.03 -1.35 -1.44
N VAL A 12 5.47 -0.15 -1.06
CA VAL A 12 4.56 0.94 -0.67
C VAL A 12 4.62 2.00 -1.77
N CYS A 13 3.46 2.30 -2.36
CA CYS A 13 3.30 3.40 -3.30
C CYS A 13 2.51 4.51 -2.62
N CYS A 14 3.06 5.73 -2.59
CA CYS A 14 2.41 6.90 -2.00
C CYS A 14 2.08 7.92 -3.09
N ASP A 15 0.83 8.39 -3.13
CA ASP A 15 0.42 9.60 -3.85
C ASP A 15 0.29 10.76 -2.85
N ALA A 16 1.04 11.82 -3.10
CA ALA A 16 0.95 13.07 -2.36
C ALA A 16 0.45 14.16 -3.30
N SER A 17 -0.82 14.07 -3.68
CA SER A 17 -1.51 15.18 -4.33
C SER A 17 -1.88 16.22 -3.27
N GLY A 18 -1.82 17.52 -3.58
CA GLY A 18 -1.98 18.62 -2.60
C GLY A 18 -3.33 18.70 -1.86
N VAL A 19 -4.19 17.68 -2.00
CA VAL A 19 -5.48 17.49 -1.34
C VAL A 19 -5.49 16.36 -0.29
N GLY A 20 -4.45 15.53 -0.24
CA GLY A 20 -4.33 14.43 0.72
C GLY A 20 -3.18 13.48 0.41
N LEU A 21 -2.81 12.64 1.38
CA LEU A 21 -1.77 11.63 1.21
C LEU A 21 -2.41 10.24 1.14
N GLY A 22 -2.33 9.58 -0.01
CA GLY A 22 -2.78 8.20 -0.20
C GLY A 22 -1.60 7.23 -0.29
N CYS A 23 -1.73 6.04 0.28
CA CYS A 23 -0.74 4.98 0.20
C CYS A 23 -1.39 3.63 -0.14
N VAL A 24 -0.72 2.84 -0.97
CA VAL A 24 -1.09 1.46 -1.29
C VAL A 24 0.06 0.54 -0.89
N LEU A 25 -0.26 -0.48 -0.10
CA LEU A 25 0.65 -1.56 0.26
C LEU A 25 0.43 -2.74 -0.70
N MET A 26 1.49 -3.20 -1.35
CA MET A 26 1.46 -4.31 -2.29
C MET A 26 2.48 -5.40 -1.94
N GLN A 27 2.15 -6.64 -2.27
CA GLN A 27 3.05 -7.79 -2.23
C GLN A 27 2.78 -8.67 -3.44
N HIS A 28 3.83 -9.12 -4.14
CA HIS A 28 3.70 -9.94 -5.37
C HIS A 28 2.75 -9.35 -6.43
N GLY A 29 2.76 -8.03 -6.63
CA GLY A 29 1.89 -7.34 -7.59
C GLY A 29 0.41 -7.30 -7.20
N ARG A 30 0.06 -7.72 -5.97
CA ARG A 30 -1.31 -7.66 -5.43
C ARG A 30 -1.39 -6.63 -4.31
N VAL A 31 -2.53 -5.95 -4.23
CA VAL A 31 -2.79 -5.01 -3.14
C VAL A 31 -3.16 -5.75 -1.86
N ILE A 32 -2.48 -5.38 -0.77
CA ILE A 32 -2.73 -5.88 0.58
C ILE A 32 -3.61 -4.90 1.35
N SER A 33 -3.30 -3.59 1.30
CA SER A 33 -3.98 -2.57 2.08
C SER A 33 -3.90 -1.18 1.43
N TYR A 34 -4.83 -0.32 1.82
CA TYR A 34 -4.88 1.10 1.47
C TYR A 34 -4.85 1.94 2.75
N ALA A 35 -4.11 3.03 2.73
CA ALA A 35 -4.13 4.04 3.78
C ALA A 35 -4.31 5.42 3.15
N PHE A 36 -5.04 6.32 3.80
CA PHE A 36 -5.22 7.68 3.33
C PHE A 36 -5.28 8.64 4.53
N ARG A 37 -4.69 9.82 4.39
CA ARG A 37 -4.77 10.89 5.38
C ARG A 37 -5.14 12.21 4.71
N GLN A 38 -6.20 12.83 5.20
CA GLN A 38 -6.69 14.15 4.86
C GLN A 38 -6.45 15.11 6.02
#